data_AF-A0AAV5G9K5-F1
#
_entry.id   AF-A0AAV5G9K5-F1
#
_cell.length_a   1.000
_cell.length_b   1.000
_cell.length_c   1.000
_cell.angle_alpha   90.00
_cell.angle_beta   90.00
_cell.angle_gamma   90.00
#
_symmetry.space_group_name_H-M   'P 1'
#
loop_
_entity.id
_entity.type
_entity.pdbx_description
1 polymer ?
#
loop_
_entity_poly.entity_id
_entity_poly.type
_entity_poly.pdbx_seq_one_letter_code
_entity_poly.pdbx_strand_id
1 'polypeptide(L)'
;MARGCALVFGVLLIIALAVWALAIGLWIVGALVGIFSVLGAVVMLYTGWKGVAFAREAKRTAEEVELLAADCAQDLRALEFRWADAVLKKGIGTGLEKILQDNPAWGDHRQRQIQSMRLLVEKAPATEQRLASVSQAEELRRQVEVELSQ
;
A
#
# COMPACT_ATOMS: atom_id res chain seq x y z
N MET A 1 57.43 -59.61 -25.94
CA MET A 1 57.26 -58.16 -25.67
C MET A 1 55.86 -57.61 -26.01
N ALA A 2 55.09 -58.20 -26.93
CA ALA A 2 53.75 -57.70 -27.31
C ALA A 2 52.68 -57.68 -26.19
N ARG A 3 52.76 -58.59 -25.21
CA ARG A 3 51.77 -58.69 -24.11
C ARG A 3 51.82 -57.52 -23.10
N GLY A 4 52.98 -56.90 -22.90
CA GLY A 4 53.12 -55.74 -22.01
C GLY A 4 52.55 -54.46 -22.60
N CYS A 5 52.73 -54.23 -23.91
CA CYS A 5 52.21 -53.04 -24.58
C CYS A 5 50.67 -53.05 -24.68
N ALA A 6 50.05 -54.21 -24.96
CA ALA A 6 48.59 -54.31 -25.05
C ALA A 6 47.90 -53.93 -23.72
N LEU A 7 48.50 -54.31 -22.58
CA LEU A 7 47.97 -53.98 -21.26
C LEU A 7 48.09 -52.47 -20.96
N VAL A 8 49.22 -51.86 -21.29
CA VAL A 8 49.43 -50.40 -21.13
C VAL A 8 48.46 -49.59 -22.00
N PHE A 9 48.27 -49.99 -23.26
CA PHE A 9 47.30 -49.36 -24.15
C PHE A 9 45.86 -49.49 -23.63
N GLY A 10 45.49 -50.67 -23.12
CA GLY A 10 44.17 -50.88 -22.51
C GLY A 10 43.90 -49.95 -21.32
N VAL A 11 44.89 -49.79 -20.43
CA VAL A 11 44.78 -48.89 -19.26
C VAL A 11 44.66 -47.43 -19.68
N LEU A 12 45.48 -46.99 -20.64
CA LEU A 12 45.41 -45.61 -21.17
C LEU A 12 44.06 -45.30 -21.81
N LEU A 13 43.46 -46.27 -22.51
CA LEU A 13 42.16 -46.11 -23.16
C LEU A 13 41.04 -45.95 -22.13
N ILE A 14 41.07 -46.71 -21.03
CA ILE A 14 40.12 -46.58 -19.92
C ILE A 14 40.24 -45.21 -19.25
N ILE A 15 41.47 -44.74 -19.01
CA ILE A 15 41.70 -43.41 -18.43
C ILE A 15 41.21 -42.32 -19.38
N ALA A 16 41.48 -42.44 -20.67
CA ALA A 16 41.00 -41.49 -21.69
C ALA A 16 39.46 -41.44 -21.73
N LEU A 17 38.79 -42.59 -21.66
CA LEU A 17 37.33 -42.67 -21.56
C LEU A 17 36.79 -42.01 -20.28
N ALA A 18 37.44 -42.24 -19.14
CA ALA A 18 37.04 -41.64 -17.87
C ALA A 18 37.18 -40.10 -17.90
N VAL A 19 38.30 -39.60 -18.43
CA VAL A 19 38.53 -38.14 -18.59
C VAL A 19 37.53 -37.54 -19.56
N TRP A 20 37.21 -38.23 -20.66
CA TRP A 20 36.23 -37.79 -21.63
C TRP A 20 34.81 -37.71 -21.04
N ALA A 21 34.41 -38.71 -20.27
CA ALA A 21 33.12 -38.71 -19.56
C ALA A 21 33.02 -37.54 -18.56
N LEU A 22 34.09 -37.25 -17.81
CA LEU A 22 34.16 -36.11 -16.92
C LEU A 22 34.07 -34.77 -17.66
N ALA A 23 34.73 -34.65 -18.82
CA ALA A 23 34.70 -33.45 -19.63
C ALA A 23 33.27 -33.14 -20.14
N ILE A 24 32.51 -34.17 -20.53
CA ILE A 24 31.10 -34.01 -20.91
C ILE A 24 30.26 -33.58 -19.72
N GLY A 25 30.46 -34.19 -18.55
CA GLY A 25 29.77 -33.81 -17.32
C GLY A 25 29.97 -32.33 -16.99
N LEU A 26 31.22 -31.85 -17.08
CA LEU A 26 31.54 -30.43 -16.85
C LEU A 26 30.89 -29.51 -17.89
N TRP A 27 30.81 -29.94 -19.15
CA TRP A 27 30.12 -29.18 -20.20
C TRP A 27 28.63 -29.00 -19.90
N ILE A 28 27.96 -30.06 -19.44
CA ILE A 28 26.54 -30.02 -19.08
C ILE A 28 26.31 -29.08 -17.90
N VAL A 29 27.16 -29.15 -16.86
CA VAL A 29 27.08 -28.26 -15.70
C VAL A 29 27.31 -26.81 -16.11
N GLY A 30 28.31 -26.54 -16.97
CA GLY A 30 28.56 -25.20 -17.50
C GLY A 30 27.37 -24.64 -18.28
N ALA A 31 26.75 -25.46 -19.14
CA ALA A 31 25.54 -25.08 -19.88
C ALA A 31 24.37 -24.76 -18.94
N LEU A 32 24.15 -25.60 -17.91
CA LEU A 32 23.12 -25.37 -16.89
C LEU A 32 23.32 -24.03 -16.17
N VAL A 33 24.55 -23.74 -15.71
CA VAL A 33 24.87 -22.48 -15.02
C VAL A 33 24.59 -21.28 -15.94
N GLY A 34 24.96 -21.37 -17.22
CA GLY A 34 24.66 -20.33 -18.20
C GLY A 34 23.15 -20.08 -18.35
N ILE A 35 22.37 -21.15 -18.48
CA ILE A 35 20.90 -21.07 -18.60
C ILE A 35 20.28 -20.45 -17.35
N PHE A 36 20.66 -20.92 -16.16
CA PHE A 36 20.15 -20.40 -14.89
C PHE A 36 20.55 -18.93 -14.65
N SER A 37 21.75 -18.52 -15.07
CA SER A 37 22.20 -17.14 -14.96
C SER A 37 21.34 -16.19 -15.79
N VAL A 38 21.05 -16.55 -17.04
CA VAL A 38 20.20 -15.75 -17.93
C VAL A 38 18.76 -15.69 -17.42
N LEU A 39 18.20 -16.82 -16.99
CA LEU A 39 16.86 -16.87 -16.38
C LEU A 39 16.78 -15.99 -15.13
N GLY A 40 17.76 -16.07 -14.24
CA GLY A 40 17.84 -15.23 -13.04
C GLY A 40 17.89 -13.74 -13.36
N ALA A 41 18.70 -13.34 -14.35
CA ALA A 41 18.81 -11.95 -14.78
C ALA A 41 17.49 -11.41 -15.35
N VAL A 42 16.79 -12.19 -16.18
CA VAL A 42 15.49 -11.81 -16.76
C VAL A 42 14.42 -11.67 -15.67
N VAL A 43 14.37 -12.61 -14.73
CA VAL A 43 13.42 -12.55 -13.61
C VAL A 43 13.68 -11.31 -12.74
N MET A 44 14.94 -11.01 -12.44
CA MET A 44 15.32 -9.86 -11.61
C MET A 44 15.01 -8.53 -12.29
N LEU A 45 15.22 -8.43 -13.61
CA LEU A 45 14.83 -7.28 -14.41
C LEU A 45 13.30 -7.09 -14.41
N TYR A 46 12.54 -8.17 -14.61
CA TYR A 46 11.09 -8.12 -14.64
C TYR A 46 10.48 -7.72 -13.29
N THR A 47 10.96 -8.32 -12.19
CA THR A 47 10.48 -7.98 -10.83
C THR A 47 10.90 -6.58 -10.42
N GLY A 48 12.10 -6.14 -10.79
CA GLY A 48 12.57 -4.77 -10.59
C GLY A 48 11.70 -3.75 -11.34
N TRP A 49 11.34 -4.02 -12.60
CA TRP A 49 10.48 -3.13 -13.37
C TRP A 49 9.06 -3.06 -12.81
N LYS A 50 8.48 -4.20 -12.41
CA LYS A 50 7.20 -4.21 -11.72
C LYS A 50 7.27 -3.44 -10.41
N GLY A 51 8.31 -3.62 -9.61
CA GLY A 51 8.49 -2.87 -8.36
C GLY A 51 8.54 -1.36 -8.57
N VAL A 52 9.22 -0.89 -9.63
CA VAL A 52 9.29 0.53 -9.99
C VAL A 52 7.96 1.06 -10.55
N ALA A 53 7.24 0.27 -11.35
CA ALA A 53 5.93 0.64 -11.87
C ALA A 53 4.89 0.77 -10.75
N PHE A 54 4.82 -0.21 -9.85
CA PHE A 54 3.96 -0.16 -8.66
C PHE A 54 4.33 1.01 -7.74
N ALA A 55 5.62 1.33 -7.59
CA ALA A 55 6.04 2.49 -6.81
C ALA A 55 5.61 3.83 -7.44
N ARG A 56 5.52 3.93 -8.77
CA ARG A 56 5.02 5.12 -9.46
C ARG A 56 3.50 5.26 -9.33
N GLU A 57 2.77 4.15 -9.48
CA GLU A 57 1.31 4.15 -9.30
C GLU A 57 0.94 4.48 -7.86
N ALA A 58 1.61 3.88 -6.87
CA ALA A 58 1.39 4.18 -5.45
C ALA A 58 1.67 5.65 -5.11
N LYS A 59 2.65 6.30 -5.75
CA LYS A 59 2.92 7.73 -5.56
C LYS A 59 1.81 8.62 -6.13
N ARG A 60 1.30 8.31 -7.33
CA ARG A 60 0.16 9.06 -7.89
C ARG A 60 -1.09 8.93 -7.03
N THR A 61 -1.40 7.73 -6.56
CA THR A 61 -2.55 7.51 -5.67
C THR A 61 -2.37 8.20 -4.32
N ALA A 62 -1.13 8.30 -3.81
CA ALA A 62 -0.86 9.05 -2.58
C ALA A 62 -1.07 10.56 -2.73
N GLU A 63 -0.66 11.14 -3.87
CA GLU A 63 -0.88 12.57 -4.18
C GLU A 63 -2.38 12.89 -4.31
N GLU A 64 -3.15 12.05 -5.01
CA GLU A 64 -4.60 12.24 -5.13
C GLU A 64 -5.31 12.17 -3.77
N VAL A 65 -4.94 11.20 -2.93
CA VAL A 65 -5.53 11.06 -1.59
C VAL A 65 -5.13 12.19 -0.65
N GLU A 66 -3.94 12.78 -0.81
CA GLU A 66 -3.53 13.96 -0.06
C GLU A 66 -4.36 15.19 -0.43
N LEU A 67 -4.66 15.38 -1.73
CA LEU A 67 -5.57 16.44 -2.18
C LEU A 67 -6.99 16.24 -1.64
N LEU A 68 -7.54 15.01 -1.71
CA LEU A 68 -8.84 14.72 -1.11
C LEU A 68 -8.87 14.94 0.41
N ALA A 69 -7.80 14.56 1.12
CA ALA A 69 -7.71 14.78 2.57
C ALA A 69 -7.68 16.29 2.92
N ALA A 70 -7.01 17.11 2.10
CA ALA A 70 -6.98 18.56 2.27
C ALA A 70 -8.36 19.20 2.03
N ASP A 71 -9.06 18.79 0.97
CA ASP A 71 -10.42 19.26 0.68
C ASP A 71 -11.40 18.86 1.79
N CYS A 72 -11.35 17.62 2.27
CA CYS A 72 -12.17 17.17 3.40
C CYS A 72 -11.85 17.92 4.70
N ALA A 73 -10.57 18.23 4.96
CA ALA A 73 -10.20 19.01 6.14
C ALA A 73 -10.75 20.44 6.09
N GLN A 74 -10.77 21.06 4.91
CA GLN A 74 -11.32 22.39 4.71
C GLN A 74 -12.86 22.40 4.85
N ASP A 75 -13.51 21.37 4.33
CA ASP A 75 -14.96 21.19 4.43
C ASP A 75 -15.41 20.89 5.88
N LEU A 76 -14.65 20.07 6.62
CA LEU A 76 -14.84 19.87 8.06
C LEU A 76 -14.71 21.18 8.86
N ARG A 77 -13.80 22.08 8.47
CA ARG A 77 -13.72 23.42 9.10
C ARG A 77 -14.97 24.24 8.85
N ALA A 78 -15.50 24.23 7.62
CA ALA A 78 -16.74 24.92 7.30
C ALA A 78 -17.94 24.34 8.07
N LEU A 79 -18.00 23.01 8.23
CA LEU A 79 -19.00 22.33 9.04
C LEU A 79 -18.91 22.73 10.52
N GLU A 80 -17.71 22.79 11.08
CA GLU A 80 -17.48 23.21 12.47
C GLU A 80 -18.01 24.63 12.73
N PHE A 81 -17.79 25.57 11.82
CA PHE A 81 -18.34 26.92 11.93
C PHE A 81 -19.87 26.94 11.87
N ARG A 82 -20.48 26.17 10.96
CA ARG A 82 -21.95 26.05 10.86
C ARG A 82 -22.56 25.42 12.11
N TRP A 83 -21.91 24.41 12.66
CA TRP A 83 -22.33 23.76 13.91
C TRP A 83 -22.26 24.73 15.10
N ALA A 84 -21.14 25.45 15.24
CA ALA A 84 -20.97 26.42 16.31
C ALA A 84 -22.05 27.52 16.25
N ASP A 85 -22.39 28.02 15.06
CA ASP A 85 -23.46 28.99 14.86
C ASP A 85 -24.85 28.42 15.22
N ALA A 86 -25.13 27.17 14.84
CA ALA A 86 -26.38 26.50 15.18
C ALA A 86 -26.52 26.27 16.70
N VAL A 87 -25.46 25.87 17.39
CA VAL A 87 -25.45 25.69 18.85
C VAL A 87 -25.61 27.03 19.58
N LEU A 88 -24.95 28.10 19.11
CA LEU A 88 -25.13 29.47 19.61
C LEU A 88 -26.60 29.93 19.52
N LYS A 89 -27.27 29.56 18.43
CA LYS A 89 -28.70 29.81 18.21
C LYS A 89 -29.61 28.78 18.88
N LYS A 90 -29.08 27.89 19.73
CA LYS A 90 -29.81 26.78 20.37
C LYS A 90 -30.55 25.86 19.40
N GLY A 91 -30.13 25.80 18.14
CA GLY A 91 -30.78 25.01 17.10
C GLY A 91 -32.15 25.52 16.67
N ILE A 92 -32.54 26.77 17.00
CA ILE A 92 -33.88 27.31 16.72
C ILE A 92 -34.23 27.13 15.23
N GLY A 93 -35.31 26.38 14.96
CA GLY A 93 -35.81 26.11 13.61
C GLY A 93 -35.14 24.95 12.87
N THR A 94 -34.35 24.13 13.56
CA THR A 94 -33.70 22.90 13.04
C THR A 94 -34.04 21.68 13.91
N GLY A 95 -33.81 20.46 13.42
CA GLY A 95 -33.96 19.23 14.22
C GLY A 95 -33.13 19.22 15.52
N LEU A 96 -32.09 20.07 15.59
CA LEU A 96 -31.20 20.22 16.73
C LEU A 96 -31.86 20.86 17.96
N GLU A 97 -32.94 21.62 17.80
CA GLU A 97 -33.63 22.32 18.89
C GLU A 97 -34.12 21.34 19.98
N LYS A 98 -34.76 20.25 19.55
CA LYS A 98 -35.28 19.22 20.46
C LYS A 98 -34.16 18.46 21.16
N ILE A 99 -33.07 18.19 20.44
CA ILE A 99 -31.90 17.46 20.96
C ILE A 99 -31.16 18.30 22.01
N LEU A 100 -30.97 19.60 21.77
CA LEU A 100 -30.34 20.52 22.71
C LEU A 100 -31.23 20.82 23.93
N GLN A 101 -32.55 20.81 23.78
CA GLN A 101 -33.48 20.89 24.90
C GLN A 101 -33.38 19.66 25.82
N ASP A 102 -33.31 18.46 25.22
CA ASP A 102 -33.21 17.21 25.98
C ASP A 102 -31.80 16.99 26.57
N ASN A 103 -30.75 17.43 25.88
CA ASN A 103 -29.37 17.32 26.34
C ASN A 103 -28.50 18.52 25.91
N PRO A 104 -28.31 19.54 26.76
CA PRO A 104 -27.51 20.71 26.43
C PRO A 104 -26.01 20.41 26.26
N ALA A 105 -25.51 19.30 26.83
CA ALA A 105 -24.12 18.87 26.67
C ALA A 105 -23.84 18.19 25.31
N TRP A 106 -24.88 17.91 24.52
CA TRP A 106 -24.76 17.29 23.20
C TRP A 106 -23.97 18.16 22.22
N GLY A 107 -24.21 19.48 22.24
CA GLY A 107 -23.52 20.43 21.36
C GLY A 107 -21.99 20.39 21.52
N ASP A 108 -21.53 20.44 22.77
CA ASP A 108 -20.10 20.36 23.12
C ASP A 108 -19.50 18.99 22.79
N HIS A 109 -20.23 17.91 23.03
CA HIS A 109 -19.77 16.56 22.71
C HIS A 109 -19.56 16.39 21.20
N ARG A 110 -20.52 16.86 20.39
CA ARG A 110 -20.45 16.79 18.93
C ARG A 110 -19.35 17.68 18.37
N GLN A 111 -19.16 18.87 18.93
CA GLN A 111 -18.06 19.76 18.54
C GLN A 111 -16.69 19.11 18.78
N ARG A 112 -16.50 18.45 19.93
CA ARG A 112 -15.25 17.71 20.20
C ARG A 112 -15.03 16.54 19.24
N GLN A 113 -16.10 15.85 18.82
CA GLN A 113 -16.01 14.79 17.79
C GLN A 113 -15.60 15.35 16.42
N ILE A 114 -16.17 16.48 15.99
CA ILE A 114 -15.79 17.13 14.72
C ILE A 114 -14.31 17.55 14.76
N GLN A 115 -13.86 18.12 15.87
CA GLN A 115 -12.46 18.54 16.04
C GLN A 115 -11.48 17.36 16.07
N SER A 116 -11.80 16.28 16.78
CA SER A 116 -10.94 15.08 16.80
C SER A 116 -10.86 14.42 15.43
N MET A 117 -11.96 14.40 14.68
CA MET A 117 -12.00 13.85 13.33
C MET A 117 -11.20 14.67 12.33
N ARG A 118 -11.28 16.00 12.41
CA ARG A 118 -10.45 16.92 11.62
C ARG A 118 -8.96 16.66 11.85
N LEU A 119 -8.55 16.50 13.11
CA LEU A 119 -7.16 16.20 13.47
C LEU A 119 -6.71 14.82 12.97
N LEU A 120 -7.60 13.83 12.95
CA LEU A 120 -7.31 12.50 12.40
C LEU A 120 -7.10 12.54 10.89
N VAL A 121 -7.95 13.25 10.14
CA VAL A 121 -7.80 13.43 8.69
C VAL A 121 -6.52 14.20 8.35
N GLU A 122 -6.20 15.26 9.10
CA GLU A 122 -5.03 16.12 8.87
C GLU A 122 -3.69 15.43 9.24
N LYS A 123 -3.70 14.51 10.21
CA LYS A 123 -2.47 13.85 10.71
C LYS A 123 -2.31 12.38 10.30
N ALA A 124 -3.24 11.78 9.56
CA ALA A 124 -3.13 10.38 9.19
C ALA A 124 -1.87 10.13 8.31
N PRO A 125 -0.96 9.22 8.69
CA PRO A 125 0.34 9.04 8.02
C PRO A 125 0.28 8.12 6.79
N ALA A 126 -0.77 7.30 6.63
CA ALA A 126 -0.89 6.31 5.56
C ALA A 126 -2.13 6.55 4.68
N THR A 127 -2.00 6.34 3.37
CA THR A 127 -3.02 6.61 2.34
C THR A 127 -4.34 5.89 2.60
N GLU A 128 -4.32 4.61 2.99
CA GLU A 128 -5.54 3.86 3.30
C GLU A 128 -6.21 4.31 4.61
N GLN A 129 -5.40 4.70 5.61
CA GLN A 129 -5.93 5.29 6.85
C GLN A 129 -6.51 6.69 6.62
N ARG A 130 -5.92 7.48 5.69
CA ARG A 130 -6.48 8.75 5.23
C ARG A 130 -7.84 8.53 4.58
N LEU A 131 -7.98 7.59 3.65
CA LEU A 131 -9.27 7.27 3.01
C LEU A 131 -10.34 6.80 4.00
N ALA A 132 -9.98 5.93 4.95
CA ALA A 132 -10.91 5.49 6.00
C ALA A 132 -11.31 6.63 6.95
N SER A 133 -10.38 7.55 7.25
CA SER A 133 -10.69 8.74 8.06
C SER A 133 -11.57 9.73 7.31
N VAL A 134 -11.39 9.87 5.99
CA VAL A 134 -12.22 10.71 5.11
C VAL A 134 -13.64 10.14 5.00
N SER A 135 -13.80 8.84 4.78
CA SER A 135 -15.14 8.24 4.69
C SER A 135 -15.92 8.35 5.99
N GLN A 136 -15.27 8.14 7.13
CA GLN A 136 -15.91 8.34 8.43
C GLN A 136 -16.20 9.82 8.72
N ALA A 137 -15.38 10.74 8.20
CA ALA A 137 -15.63 12.18 8.29
C ALA A 137 -16.81 12.62 7.42
N GLU A 138 -16.97 12.08 6.21
CA GLU A 138 -18.14 12.30 5.36
C GLU A 138 -19.42 11.75 5.99
N GLU A 139 -19.35 10.59 6.63
CA GLU A 139 -20.50 10.01 7.34
C GLU A 139 -20.89 10.91 8.53
N LEU A 140 -19.90 11.42 9.27
CA LEU A 140 -20.12 12.40 10.33
C LEU A 140 -20.75 13.70 9.78
N ARG A 141 -20.28 14.18 8.62
CA ARG A 141 -20.84 15.35 7.94
C ARG A 141 -22.30 15.13 7.60
N ARG A 142 -22.66 13.99 7.01
CA ARG A 142 -24.06 13.67 6.67
C ARG A 142 -24.95 13.65 7.90
N GLN A 143 -24.50 13.03 8.99
CA GLN A 143 -25.25 13.02 10.25
C GLN A 143 -25.48 14.44 10.79
N VAL A 144 -24.44 15.28 10.78
CA VAL A 144 -24.53 16.68 11.20
C VAL A 144 -25.42 17.51 10.27
N GLU A 145 -25.37 17.29 8.96
CA GLU A 145 -26.26 17.97 8.00
C GLU A 145 -27.72 17.57 8.20
N VAL A 146 -28.01 16.31 8.54
CA VAL A 146 -29.36 15.86 8.89
C VAL A 146 -29.83 16.53 10.19
N GLU A 147 -29.00 16.60 11.23
CA GLU A 147 -29.33 17.27 12.49
C GLU A 147 -29.55 18.79 12.32
N LEU A 148 -28.85 19.41 11.36
CA LEU A 148 -29.00 20.83 11.00
C LEU A 148 -30.14 21.09 9.98
N SER A 149 -30.68 20.04 9.37
CA SER A 149 -31.82 20.13 8.46
C SER A 149 -33.15 20.13 9.22
N GLN A 150 -34.20 20.58 8.54
CA GLN A 150 -35.51 20.88 9.13
C GLN A 150 -36.48 19.71 8.96
#